data_AF-A0A1S6EYP2-F1
#
_entry.id   AF-A0A1S6EYP2-F1
#
_cell.length_a   1.000
_cell.length_b   1.000
_cell.length_c   1.000
_cell.angle_alpha   90.00
_cell.angle_beta   90.00
_cell.angle_gamma   90.00
#
_symmetry.space_group_name_H-M   'P 1'
#
loop_
_entity.id
_entity.type
_entity.pdbx_description
1 polymer ?
#
loop_
_entity_poly.entity_id
_entity_poly.type
_entity_poly.pdbx_seq_one_letter_code
_entity_poly.pdbx_strand_id
1 'polypeptide(L)'
;MTLAGIVRTLGGDLYQHGLRANVPAPGHGAHDRSVSLLMTDGRLVVHSFGAADWREVMDDLRRRGLIDGDARVVGGGSGGAPARNDVSRRLAVARDLWSAGLSTGPTGLVARHLVCRGVVWSSGIGGLLEHPAAPLSVYRAGGRVSRAMMARIQSVDGATTAVELTYLNPSARPATGLRVPRKTVGTVPAGSAVRLSGAAAAMVVAEGVVTTLSAMARFGLPGWALLSAGNLARWHAPPAARRVVIAGDRGAAGEDAAHRLYHTLRSAGLEASIALPPAPWGDWNEAGPFGPGRQKGGRDGAPETRGSAPLPHGETP
;
A
#
# COMPACT_ATOMS: atom_id res chain seq x y z
N MET A 1 5.99 -3.08 -24.66
CA MET A 1 7.45 -3.25 -24.39
C MET A 1 7.65 -3.55 -22.91
N THR A 2 8.68 -4.30 -22.54
CA THR A 2 8.94 -4.68 -21.13
C THR A 2 10.32 -4.24 -20.69
N LEU A 3 10.53 -4.16 -19.37
CA LEU A 3 11.81 -3.86 -18.74
C LEU A 3 12.74 -5.08 -18.66
N ALA A 4 12.36 -6.22 -19.23
CA ALA A 4 13.12 -7.47 -19.14
C ALA A 4 14.52 -7.35 -19.76
N GLY A 5 14.66 -6.60 -20.87
CA GLY A 5 15.96 -6.33 -21.49
C GLY A 5 16.88 -5.51 -20.58
N ILE A 6 16.32 -4.51 -19.89
CA ILE A 6 17.05 -3.69 -18.92
C ILE A 6 17.51 -4.54 -17.73
N VAL A 7 16.61 -5.34 -17.14
CA VAL A 7 16.95 -6.22 -16.00
C VAL A 7 17.97 -7.28 -16.39
N ARG A 8 17.92 -7.81 -17.62
CA ARG A 8 18.94 -8.77 -18.10
C ARG A 8 20.33 -8.14 -18.17
N THR A 9 20.39 -6.86 -18.52
CA THR A 9 21.66 -6.14 -18.72
C THR A 9 22.23 -5.64 -17.40
N LEU A 10 21.39 -5.10 -16.51
CA LEU A 10 21.84 -4.47 -15.26
C LEU A 10 21.78 -5.42 -14.05
N GLY A 11 21.10 -6.55 -14.18
CA GLY A 11 20.58 -7.27 -13.03
C GLY A 11 19.39 -6.53 -12.41
N GLY A 12 18.70 -7.17 -11.49
CA GLY A 12 17.51 -6.57 -10.87
C GLY A 12 16.40 -7.57 -10.63
N ASP A 13 15.29 -7.04 -10.13
CA ASP A 13 14.06 -7.80 -9.90
C ASP A 13 12.97 -7.23 -10.81
N LEU A 14 12.39 -8.07 -11.66
CA LEU A 14 11.31 -7.72 -12.58
C LEU A 14 9.94 -8.09 -11.96
N TYR A 15 8.96 -7.21 -12.09
CA TYR A 15 7.62 -7.41 -11.53
C TYR A 15 6.54 -6.72 -12.40
N GLN A 16 5.26 -6.92 -12.05
CA GLN A 16 4.10 -6.40 -12.79
C GLN A 16 4.17 -6.73 -14.30
N HIS A 17 4.33 -8.01 -14.65
CA HIS A 17 4.39 -8.46 -16.06
C HIS A 17 5.49 -7.78 -16.88
N GLY A 18 6.58 -7.38 -16.24
CA GLY A 18 7.69 -6.71 -16.89
C GLY A 18 7.49 -5.21 -17.10
N LEU A 19 6.41 -4.64 -16.56
CA LEU A 19 6.17 -3.20 -16.57
C LEU A 19 6.88 -2.49 -15.42
N ARG A 20 7.40 -3.21 -14.43
CA ARG A 20 8.12 -2.58 -13.31
C ARG A 20 9.36 -3.39 -12.93
N ALA A 21 10.43 -2.70 -12.53
CA ALA A 21 11.67 -3.34 -12.13
C ALA A 21 12.37 -2.57 -11.02
N ASN A 22 13.17 -3.27 -10.21
CA ASN A 22 14.14 -2.65 -9.31
C ASN A 22 15.53 -3.06 -9.79
N VAL A 23 16.37 -2.08 -10.06
CA VAL A 23 17.71 -2.25 -10.64
C VAL A 23 18.74 -1.54 -9.76
N PRO A 24 20.04 -1.89 -9.88
CA PRO A 24 21.09 -1.14 -9.23
C PRO A 24 21.22 0.28 -9.79
N ALA A 25 21.66 1.23 -8.96
CA ALA A 25 22.07 2.54 -9.44
C ALA A 25 23.37 2.44 -10.27
N PRO A 26 23.64 3.39 -11.17
CA PRO A 26 24.90 3.46 -11.89
C PRO A 26 26.11 3.43 -10.92
N GLY A 27 27.09 2.57 -11.21
CA GLY A 27 28.28 2.42 -10.36
C GLY A 27 28.08 1.58 -9.09
N HIS A 28 26.86 1.11 -8.79
CA HIS A 28 26.58 0.24 -7.65
C HIS A 28 26.67 -1.24 -8.03
N GLY A 29 26.93 -2.10 -7.03
CA GLY A 29 27.04 -3.54 -7.23
C GLY A 29 25.72 -4.21 -7.64
N ALA A 30 25.81 -5.41 -8.24
CA ALA A 30 24.67 -6.14 -8.82
C ALA A 30 23.51 -6.49 -7.85
N HIS A 31 23.72 -6.35 -6.54
CA HIS A 31 22.70 -6.56 -5.49
C HIS A 31 21.95 -5.30 -5.09
N ASP A 32 22.33 -4.13 -5.61
CA ASP A 32 21.63 -2.88 -5.34
C ASP A 32 20.26 -2.85 -6.05
N ARG A 33 19.27 -2.25 -5.38
CA ARG A 33 17.87 -2.13 -5.83
C ARG A 33 17.33 -0.73 -5.55
N SER A 34 18.24 0.24 -5.49
CA SER A 34 17.94 1.63 -5.16
C SER A 34 17.20 2.36 -6.27
N VAL A 35 17.12 1.79 -7.48
CA VAL A 35 16.40 2.39 -8.61
C VAL A 35 15.15 1.58 -8.94
N SER A 36 13.98 2.20 -8.86
CA SER A 36 12.71 1.66 -9.38
C SER A 36 12.45 2.21 -10.79
N LEU A 37 12.17 1.29 -11.69
CA LEU A 37 11.79 1.54 -13.07
C LEU A 37 10.31 1.18 -13.24
N LEU A 38 9.53 2.05 -13.87
CA LEU A 38 8.15 1.82 -14.22
C LEU A 38 7.92 2.16 -15.69
N MET A 39 7.24 1.28 -16.40
CA MET A 39 6.78 1.50 -17.76
C MET A 39 5.37 2.09 -17.71
N THR A 40 5.17 3.29 -18.27
CA THR A 40 3.87 3.93 -18.44
C THR A 40 3.75 4.46 -19.86
N ASP A 41 2.67 4.10 -20.57
CA ASP A 41 2.37 4.61 -21.92
C ASP A 41 3.55 4.52 -22.92
N GLY A 42 4.34 3.45 -22.81
CA GLY A 42 5.50 3.20 -23.67
C GLY A 42 6.77 3.99 -23.30
N ARG A 43 6.76 4.72 -22.18
CA ARG A 43 7.88 5.49 -21.64
C ARG A 43 8.34 4.93 -20.30
N LEU A 44 9.64 5.07 -20.06
CA LEU A 44 10.27 4.72 -18.80
C LEU A 44 10.17 5.88 -17.81
N VAL A 45 9.64 5.59 -16.62
CA VAL A 45 9.67 6.45 -15.44
C VAL A 45 10.68 5.86 -14.46
N VAL A 46 11.58 6.70 -13.99
CA VAL A 46 12.64 6.33 -13.05
C VAL A 46 12.38 7.00 -11.70
N HIS A 47 12.53 6.22 -10.64
CA HIS A 47 12.56 6.73 -9.28
C HIS A 47 13.77 6.16 -8.55
N SER A 48 14.62 7.04 -8.04
CA SER A 48 15.78 6.65 -7.23
C SER A 48 15.49 6.83 -5.75
N PHE A 49 15.84 5.82 -4.96
CA PHE A 49 15.76 5.80 -3.50
C PHE A 49 17.15 5.89 -2.84
N GLY A 50 18.20 6.09 -3.64
CA GLY A 50 19.60 6.23 -3.21
C GLY A 50 20.16 7.63 -3.50
N ALA A 51 21.49 7.77 -3.43
CA ALA A 51 22.18 9.03 -3.69
C ALA A 51 22.24 9.43 -5.18
N ALA A 52 22.03 8.46 -6.08
CA ALA A 52 22.03 8.72 -7.52
C ALA A 52 20.77 9.47 -7.95
N ASP A 53 20.93 10.52 -8.75
CA ASP A 53 19.80 11.29 -9.30
C ASP A 53 19.14 10.53 -10.46
N TRP A 54 17.84 10.73 -10.67
CA TRP A 54 17.10 10.10 -11.76
C TRP A 54 17.69 10.46 -13.13
N ARG A 55 18.30 11.65 -13.27
CA ARG A 55 19.01 12.07 -14.48
C ARG A 55 20.23 11.19 -14.77
N GLU A 56 21.01 10.88 -13.74
CA GLU A 56 22.20 10.02 -13.86
C GLU A 56 21.82 8.60 -14.30
N VAL A 57 20.71 8.07 -13.76
CA VAL A 57 20.15 6.78 -14.16
C VAL A 57 19.69 6.81 -15.61
N MET A 58 18.95 7.85 -16.01
CA MET A 58 18.46 8.00 -17.38
C MET A 58 19.62 8.11 -18.39
N ASP A 59 20.65 8.87 -18.05
CA ASP A 59 21.84 9.03 -18.89
C ASP A 59 22.64 7.73 -18.98
N ASP A 60 22.73 6.95 -17.89
CA ASP A 60 23.36 5.62 -17.93
C ASP A 60 22.61 4.63 -18.82
N LEU A 61 21.29 4.61 -18.73
CA LEU A 61 20.45 3.77 -19.60
C LEU A 61 20.58 4.15 -21.08
N ARG A 62 20.68 5.45 -21.38
CA ARG A 62 20.94 5.96 -22.75
C ARG A 62 22.32 5.58 -23.25
N ARG A 63 23.37 5.79 -22.44
CA ARG A 63 24.75 5.42 -22.79
C ARG A 63 24.88 3.93 -23.10
N ARG A 64 24.11 3.08 -22.41
CA ARG A 64 24.07 1.62 -22.63
C ARG A 64 23.16 1.19 -23.78
N GLY A 65 22.48 2.12 -24.45
CA GLY A 65 21.56 1.82 -25.55
C GLY A 65 20.30 1.06 -25.13
N LEU A 66 19.93 1.12 -23.85
CA LEU A 66 18.75 0.44 -23.32
C LEU A 66 17.46 1.26 -23.50
N ILE A 67 17.60 2.57 -23.64
CA ILE A 67 16.52 3.51 -23.95
C ILE A 67 16.95 4.54 -25.00
N ASP A 68 15.99 5.10 -25.73
CA ASP A 68 16.21 6.20 -26.68
C ASP A 68 16.15 7.60 -26.00
N GLY A 69 16.27 8.66 -26.80
CA GLY A 69 16.18 10.05 -26.34
C GLY A 69 14.83 10.40 -25.70
N ASP A 70 13.75 9.73 -26.13
CA ASP A 70 12.37 9.90 -25.65
C ASP A 70 12.02 8.99 -24.46
N ALA A 71 13.02 8.32 -23.86
CA ALA A 71 12.87 7.36 -22.76
C ALA A 71 12.07 6.09 -23.12
N ARG A 72 12.03 5.69 -24.39
CA ARG A 72 11.44 4.41 -24.82
C ARG A 72 12.50 3.31 -24.79
N VAL A 73 12.11 2.10 -24.41
CA VAL A 73 13.03 0.95 -24.33
C VAL A 73 13.40 0.45 -25.73
N VAL A 74 14.69 0.29 -25.98
CA VAL A 74 15.24 -0.14 -27.28
C VAL A 74 15.61 -1.63 -27.19
N GLY A 75 15.21 -2.44 -28.18
CA GLY A 75 15.49 -3.89 -28.22
C GLY A 75 14.41 -4.77 -27.55
N GLY A 76 13.25 -4.90 -28.21
CA GLY A 76 12.11 -5.69 -27.72
C GLY A 76 12.28 -7.19 -27.91
N GLY A 77 12.63 -7.92 -26.84
CA GLY A 77 12.30 -9.33 -26.73
C GLY A 77 10.80 -9.48 -26.45
N SER A 78 10.08 -10.17 -27.33
CA SER A 78 8.67 -10.57 -27.16
C SER A 78 8.47 -11.25 -25.80
N GLY A 79 7.67 -10.62 -24.94
CA GLY A 79 7.41 -11.08 -23.58
C GLY A 79 6.64 -12.39 -23.58
N GLY A 80 7.31 -13.48 -23.17
CA GLY A 80 6.62 -14.68 -22.71
C GLY A 80 5.83 -14.38 -21.44
N ALA A 81 4.65 -15.00 -21.31
CA ALA A 81 3.86 -15.04 -20.09
C ALA A 81 4.75 -15.36 -18.86
N PRO A 82 4.42 -14.88 -17.64
CA PRO A 82 5.16 -15.27 -16.45
C PRO A 82 5.26 -16.80 -16.40
N ALA A 83 6.47 -17.34 -16.26
CA ALA A 83 6.66 -18.78 -16.21
C ALA A 83 5.72 -19.35 -15.14
N ARG A 84 4.86 -20.31 -15.52
CA ARG A 84 3.83 -20.92 -14.66
C ARG A 84 4.37 -21.28 -13.27
N ASN A 85 5.65 -21.65 -13.20
CA ASN A 85 6.37 -22.00 -11.99
C ASN A 85 6.53 -20.84 -10.98
N ASP A 86 6.69 -19.59 -11.43
CA ASP A 86 6.79 -18.42 -10.54
C ASP A 86 5.43 -18.08 -9.91
N VAL A 87 4.35 -18.11 -10.69
CA VAL A 87 2.98 -17.88 -10.17
C VAL A 87 2.62 -18.94 -9.14
N SER A 88 2.81 -20.23 -9.48
CA SER A 88 2.53 -21.33 -8.56
C SER A 88 3.34 -21.24 -7.27
N ARG A 89 4.63 -20.90 -7.36
CA ARG A 89 5.49 -20.69 -6.19
C ARG A 89 4.99 -19.54 -5.32
N ARG A 90 4.62 -18.41 -5.91
CA ARG A 90 4.12 -17.24 -5.16
C ARG A 90 2.80 -17.54 -4.45
N LEU A 91 1.90 -18.26 -5.12
CA LEU A 91 0.64 -18.72 -4.53
C LEU A 91 0.90 -19.66 -3.34
N ALA A 92 1.81 -20.63 -3.49
CA ALA A 92 2.19 -21.55 -2.42
C ALA A 92 2.73 -20.79 -1.20
N VAL A 93 3.72 -19.92 -1.41
CA VAL A 93 4.33 -19.13 -0.32
C VAL A 93 3.30 -18.27 0.42
N ALA A 94 2.34 -17.67 -0.29
CA ALA A 94 1.28 -16.88 0.35
C ALA A 94 0.35 -17.75 1.22
N ARG A 95 0.02 -18.97 0.77
CA ARG A 95 -0.79 -19.93 1.53
C ARG A 95 -0.03 -20.45 2.75
N ASP A 96 1.26 -20.74 2.59
CA ASP A 96 2.13 -21.19 3.68
C ASP A 96 2.22 -20.13 4.77
N LEU A 97 2.48 -18.87 4.40
CA LEU A 97 2.45 -17.74 5.33
C LEU A 97 1.10 -17.61 6.04
N TRP A 98 -0.01 -17.71 5.30
CA TRP A 98 -1.34 -17.64 5.89
C TRP A 98 -1.57 -18.76 6.92
N SER A 99 -1.15 -19.99 6.59
CA SER A 99 -1.30 -21.16 7.45
C SER A 99 -0.47 -21.09 8.74
N ALA A 100 0.68 -20.39 8.69
CA ALA A 100 1.53 -20.14 9.85
C ALA A 100 1.04 -18.96 10.73
N GLY A 101 -0.06 -18.31 10.34
CA GLY A 101 -0.68 -17.24 11.12
C GLY A 101 -1.40 -17.76 12.37
N LEU A 102 -1.40 -16.95 13.41
CA LEU A 102 -2.07 -17.20 14.68
C LEU A 102 -3.28 -16.27 14.82
N SER A 103 -4.40 -16.82 15.28
CA SER A 103 -5.55 -16.02 15.69
C SER A 103 -5.15 -15.10 16.83
N THR A 104 -5.52 -13.83 16.74
CA THR A 104 -5.24 -12.84 17.78
C THR A 104 -6.46 -12.67 18.69
N GLY A 105 -6.22 -12.68 20.00
CA GLY A 105 -7.22 -12.21 20.97
C GLY A 105 -7.15 -10.68 21.15
N PRO A 106 -7.99 -10.10 22.02
CA PRO A 106 -8.01 -8.66 22.30
C PRO A 106 -6.69 -8.08 22.81
N THR A 107 -5.83 -8.92 23.39
CA THR A 107 -4.50 -8.54 23.91
C THR A 107 -3.35 -8.83 22.94
N GLY A 108 -3.63 -9.46 21.79
CA GLY A 108 -2.62 -9.81 20.79
C GLY A 108 -2.06 -8.59 20.04
N LEU A 109 -0.98 -8.78 19.29
CA LEU A 109 -0.25 -7.67 18.69
C LEU A 109 -1.08 -6.94 17.63
N VAL A 110 -1.87 -7.68 16.86
CA VAL A 110 -2.77 -7.13 15.84
C VAL A 110 -3.87 -6.29 16.48
N ALA A 111 -4.51 -6.79 17.53
CA ALA A 111 -5.53 -6.05 18.27
C ALA A 111 -4.97 -4.73 18.83
N ARG A 112 -3.80 -4.79 19.48
CA ARG A 112 -3.10 -3.59 19.97
C ARG A 112 -2.72 -2.63 18.85
N HIS A 113 -2.31 -3.15 17.69
CA HIS A 113 -2.00 -2.33 16.52
C HIS A 113 -3.23 -1.56 16.03
N LEU A 114 -4.37 -2.25 15.91
CA LEU A 114 -5.63 -1.62 15.52
C LEU A 114 -6.04 -0.54 16.53
N VAL A 115 -5.90 -0.80 17.83
CA VAL A 115 -6.15 0.21 18.88
C VAL A 115 -5.21 1.42 18.73
N CYS A 116 -3.92 1.21 18.46
CA CYS A 116 -2.98 2.31 18.15
C CYS A 116 -3.35 3.10 16.89
N ARG A 117 -4.19 2.52 16.01
CA ARG A 117 -4.75 3.17 14.83
C ARG A 117 -6.17 3.71 15.07
N GLY A 118 -6.66 3.71 16.31
CA GLY A 118 -8.01 4.19 16.62
C GLY A 118 -9.15 3.26 16.18
N VAL A 119 -8.84 2.00 15.89
CA VAL A 119 -9.80 0.96 15.53
C VAL A 119 -10.03 0.04 16.73
N VAL A 120 -11.29 -0.10 17.14
CA VAL A 120 -11.68 -1.01 18.22
C VAL A 120 -11.56 -2.44 17.73
N TRP A 121 -10.87 -3.28 18.49
CA TRP A 121 -10.78 -4.72 18.22
C TRP A 121 -12.13 -5.40 18.42
N SER A 122 -12.48 -6.33 17.51
CA SER A 122 -13.57 -7.28 17.73
C SER A 122 -13.20 -8.67 17.19
N SER A 123 -13.69 -9.71 17.85
CA SER A 123 -13.49 -11.10 17.41
C SER A 123 -14.18 -11.43 16.08
N GLY A 124 -15.10 -10.58 15.64
CA GLY A 124 -15.80 -10.71 14.36
C GLY A 124 -14.99 -10.22 13.15
N ILE A 125 -13.83 -9.59 13.35
CA ILE A 125 -12.96 -9.17 12.24
C ILE A 125 -12.34 -10.41 11.59
N GLY A 126 -12.77 -10.69 10.36
CA GLY A 126 -12.23 -11.74 9.53
C GLY A 126 -10.96 -11.34 8.80
N GLY A 127 -10.26 -12.33 8.24
CA GLY A 127 -9.18 -12.10 7.28
C GLY A 127 -7.91 -11.49 7.85
N LEU A 128 -7.79 -11.30 9.17
CA LEU A 128 -6.58 -10.82 9.85
C LEU A 128 -6.03 -11.88 10.81
N LEU A 129 -4.72 -12.10 10.75
CA LEU A 129 -3.98 -12.95 11.69
C LEU A 129 -2.71 -12.24 12.16
N GLU A 130 -2.15 -12.70 13.27
CA GLU A 130 -0.79 -12.36 13.65
C GLU A 130 0.19 -13.41 13.09
N HIS A 131 1.22 -12.99 12.37
CA HIS A 131 2.31 -13.89 11.99
C HIS A 131 3.49 -13.70 12.96
N PRO A 132 3.89 -14.72 13.74
CA PRO A 132 4.88 -14.57 14.82
C PRO A 132 6.31 -14.34 14.32
N ALA A 133 6.64 -14.87 13.13
CA ALA A 133 7.98 -14.77 12.54
C ALA A 133 7.93 -14.55 11.02
N ALA A 134 7.29 -13.47 10.57
CA ALA A 134 7.14 -13.19 9.15
C ALA A 134 8.49 -12.83 8.52
N PRO A 135 8.91 -13.47 7.40
CA PRO A 135 10.18 -13.20 6.78
C PRO A 135 10.19 -11.82 6.12
N LEU A 136 11.25 -11.04 6.37
CA LEU A 136 11.46 -9.75 5.67
C LEU A 136 11.82 -10.00 4.20
N SER A 137 12.59 -11.07 3.94
CA SER A 137 13.00 -11.53 2.60
C SER A 137 12.30 -12.83 2.22
N VAL A 138 11.00 -12.76 1.98
CA VAL A 138 10.08 -13.89 1.74
C VAL A 138 10.58 -14.95 0.74
N TYR A 139 11.25 -14.56 -0.35
CA TYR A 139 11.73 -15.50 -1.38
C TYR A 139 13.19 -15.92 -1.21
N ARG A 140 13.81 -15.58 -0.07
CA ARG A 140 15.19 -15.92 0.29
C ARG A 140 15.21 -16.73 1.57
N ALA A 141 15.88 -17.88 1.56
CA ALA A 141 16.09 -18.69 2.75
C ALA A 141 16.98 -17.97 3.79
N GLY A 142 16.74 -18.21 5.08
CA GLY A 142 17.59 -17.72 6.18
C GLY A 142 17.54 -16.20 6.43
N GLY A 143 16.53 -15.51 5.90
CA GLY A 143 16.36 -14.07 6.13
C GLY A 143 15.88 -13.73 7.54
N ARG A 144 16.14 -12.49 7.97
CA ARG A 144 15.57 -11.92 9.20
C ARG A 144 14.04 -12.00 9.18
N VAL A 145 13.46 -12.19 10.36
CA VAL A 145 12.01 -12.25 10.59
C VAL A 145 11.54 -11.11 11.50
N SER A 146 10.25 -10.83 11.48
CA SER A 146 9.58 -9.89 12.40
C SER A 146 8.13 -10.32 12.62
N ARG A 147 7.53 -9.93 13.75
CA ARG A 147 6.08 -10.11 13.95
C ARG A 147 5.33 -9.22 12.96
N ALA A 148 4.21 -9.69 12.45
CA ALA A 148 3.42 -8.93 11.48
C ALA A 148 1.92 -9.10 11.72
N MET A 149 1.16 -8.04 11.46
CA MET A 149 -0.24 -8.19 11.09
C MET A 149 -0.29 -8.71 9.66
N MET A 150 -1.04 -9.78 9.44
CA MET A 150 -1.19 -10.42 8.15
C MET A 150 -2.66 -10.35 7.71
N ALA A 151 -2.90 -9.73 6.56
CA ALA A 151 -4.22 -9.67 5.94
C ALA A 151 -4.32 -10.66 4.78
N ARG A 152 -5.36 -11.50 4.78
CA ARG A 152 -5.63 -12.47 3.72
C ARG A 152 -6.18 -11.77 2.49
N ILE A 153 -5.52 -11.94 1.36
CA ILE A 153 -6.02 -11.46 0.07
C ILE A 153 -6.63 -12.63 -0.68
N GLN A 154 -7.92 -12.50 -0.98
CA GLN A 154 -8.70 -13.51 -1.66
C GLN A 154 -9.03 -13.05 -3.07
N SER A 155 -9.02 -13.99 -4.01
CA SER A 155 -9.61 -13.80 -5.34
C SER A 155 -11.14 -13.65 -5.26
N VAL A 156 -11.77 -13.37 -6.41
CA VAL A 156 -13.23 -13.33 -6.54
C VAL A 156 -13.87 -14.66 -6.11
N ASP A 157 -13.22 -15.78 -6.43
CA ASP A 157 -13.66 -17.15 -6.07
C ASP A 157 -13.42 -17.49 -4.59
N GLY A 158 -12.81 -16.58 -3.82
CA GLY A 158 -12.53 -16.77 -2.40
C GLY A 158 -11.23 -17.51 -2.10
N ALA A 159 -10.50 -17.99 -3.11
CA ALA A 159 -9.21 -18.62 -2.89
C ALA A 159 -8.16 -17.61 -2.38
N THR A 160 -7.37 -17.99 -1.37
CA THR A 160 -6.20 -17.22 -0.92
C THR A 160 -5.15 -17.20 -2.03
N THR A 161 -4.87 -16.01 -2.56
CA THR A 161 -3.88 -15.80 -3.63
C THR A 161 -2.71 -14.95 -3.18
N ALA A 162 -2.88 -14.18 -2.12
CA ALA A 162 -1.84 -13.37 -1.53
C ALA A 162 -2.10 -13.12 -0.03
N VAL A 163 -1.08 -12.59 0.64
CA VAL A 163 -1.19 -11.98 1.96
C VAL A 163 -0.53 -10.61 1.94
N GLU A 164 -1.05 -9.67 2.70
CA GLU A 164 -0.36 -8.43 3.01
C GLU A 164 0.18 -8.47 4.43
N LEU A 165 1.49 -8.32 4.57
CA LEU A 165 2.21 -8.24 5.84
C LEU A 165 2.43 -6.79 6.20
N THR A 166 1.97 -6.36 7.37
CA THR A 166 2.41 -5.11 8.02
C THR A 166 3.30 -5.49 9.20
N TYR A 167 4.60 -5.23 9.10
CA TYR A 167 5.56 -5.61 10.14
C TYR A 167 5.43 -4.68 11.35
N LEU A 168 5.41 -5.27 12.54
CA LEU A 168 5.13 -4.59 13.80
C LEU A 168 6.29 -4.76 14.79
N ASN A 169 6.58 -3.69 15.53
CA ASN A 169 7.49 -3.74 16.66
C ASN A 169 6.76 -4.25 17.94
N PRO A 170 7.48 -4.54 19.04
CA PRO A 170 6.85 -5.01 20.29
C PRO A 170 5.79 -4.05 20.87
N SER A 171 5.89 -2.76 20.56
CA SER A 171 4.93 -1.72 20.93
C SER A 171 3.69 -1.67 20.00
N ALA A 172 3.50 -2.66 19.13
CA ALA A 172 2.39 -2.76 18.17
C ALA A 172 2.32 -1.61 17.15
N ARG A 173 3.44 -0.89 16.95
CA ARG A 173 3.57 0.14 15.92
C ARG A 173 4.27 -0.44 14.70
N PRO A 174 4.14 0.17 13.50
CA PRO A 174 4.93 -0.22 12.34
C PRO A 174 6.42 -0.33 12.70
N ALA A 175 7.04 -1.43 12.30
CA ALA A 175 8.46 -1.65 12.55
C ALA A 175 9.30 -0.57 11.83
N THR A 176 10.23 0.03 12.55
CA THR A 176 11.13 1.07 12.05
C THR A 176 12.41 0.46 11.48
N GLY A 177 13.13 1.22 10.64
CA GLY A 177 14.38 0.75 10.02
C GLY A 177 14.19 -0.36 8.96
N LEU A 178 12.94 -0.62 8.56
CA LEU A 178 12.64 -1.50 7.42
C LEU A 178 12.47 -0.66 6.16
N ARG A 179 13.11 -1.10 5.08
CA ARG A 179 12.92 -0.50 3.74
C ARG A 179 11.46 -0.59 3.26
N VAL A 180 10.78 -1.67 3.64
CA VAL A 180 9.40 -1.96 3.22
C VAL A 180 8.61 -2.41 4.46
N PRO A 181 7.93 -1.47 5.17
CA PRO A 181 7.20 -1.78 6.41
C PRO A 181 5.89 -2.55 6.15
N ARG A 182 5.40 -2.53 4.90
CA ARG A 182 4.24 -3.29 4.43
C ARG A 182 4.56 -4.01 3.13
N LYS A 183 4.26 -5.30 3.04
CA LYS A 183 4.64 -6.16 1.91
C LYS A 183 3.52 -7.10 1.49
N THR A 184 3.17 -7.08 0.21
CA THR A 184 2.29 -8.08 -0.39
C THR A 184 3.10 -9.27 -0.91
N VAL A 185 2.67 -10.48 -0.54
CA VAL A 185 3.27 -11.75 -0.97
C VAL A 185 2.22 -12.57 -1.71
N GLY A 186 2.58 -13.10 -2.88
CA GLY A 186 1.67 -13.87 -3.71
C GLY A 186 1.32 -13.16 -5.01
N THR A 187 0.09 -13.39 -5.47
CA THR A 187 -0.52 -12.74 -6.63
C THR A 187 -1.83 -12.08 -6.23
N VAL A 188 -2.07 -10.87 -6.73
CA VAL A 188 -3.31 -10.12 -6.50
C VAL A 188 -4.03 -9.95 -7.85
N PRO A 189 -4.83 -10.94 -8.27
CA PRO A 189 -5.73 -10.77 -9.42
C PRO A 189 -6.63 -9.54 -9.25
N ALA A 190 -7.11 -8.99 -10.36
CA ALA A 190 -8.09 -7.92 -10.32
C ALA A 190 -9.37 -8.37 -9.60
N GLY A 191 -9.93 -7.49 -8.77
CA GLY A 191 -11.12 -7.79 -7.97
C GLY A 191 -10.81 -8.57 -6.69
N SER A 192 -9.54 -8.85 -6.39
CA SER A 192 -9.15 -9.41 -5.10
C SER A 192 -9.51 -8.49 -3.94
N ALA A 193 -9.77 -9.05 -2.77
CA ALA A 193 -10.12 -8.28 -1.57
C ALA A 193 -9.62 -8.94 -0.29
N VAL A 194 -9.41 -8.14 0.74
CA VAL A 194 -9.36 -8.59 2.14
C VAL A 194 -10.78 -8.54 2.68
N ARG A 195 -11.34 -9.72 2.97
CA ARG A 195 -12.71 -9.85 3.47
C ARG A 195 -12.72 -9.75 4.99
N LEU A 196 -12.87 -8.53 5.52
CA LEU A 196 -12.86 -8.24 6.97
C LEU A 196 -14.15 -8.65 7.67
N SER A 197 -15.20 -8.93 6.89
CA SER A 197 -16.45 -9.53 7.31
C SER A 197 -17.01 -10.42 6.20
N GLY A 198 -18.06 -11.19 6.50
CA GLY A 198 -18.85 -11.89 5.48
C GLY A 198 -19.43 -10.92 4.44
N ALA A 199 -19.75 -11.44 3.26
CA ALA A 199 -20.54 -10.69 2.27
C ALA A 199 -21.95 -10.42 2.82
N ALA A 200 -22.54 -9.29 2.47
CA ALA A 200 -23.86 -8.88 2.93
C ALA A 200 -24.60 -8.06 1.87
N ALA A 201 -25.90 -7.84 2.07
CA ALA A 201 -26.74 -7.04 1.18
C ALA A 201 -26.32 -5.56 1.14
N ALA A 202 -25.93 -4.99 2.27
CA ALA A 202 -25.36 -3.65 2.37
C ALA A 202 -23.93 -3.76 2.92
N MET A 203 -22.96 -3.20 2.20
CA MET A 203 -21.54 -3.28 2.55
C MET A 203 -20.82 -1.96 2.35
N VAL A 204 -19.66 -1.82 2.99
CA VAL A 204 -18.69 -0.75 2.72
C VAL A 204 -17.40 -1.33 2.12
N VAL A 205 -16.80 -0.60 1.18
CA VAL A 205 -15.49 -0.94 0.63
C VAL A 205 -14.57 0.28 0.68
N ALA A 206 -13.29 0.06 0.95
CA ALA A 206 -12.24 1.09 0.91
C ALA A 206 -10.92 0.49 0.39
N GLU A 207 -9.89 1.30 0.21
CA GLU A 207 -8.58 0.80 -0.25
C GLU A 207 -7.84 0.02 0.84
N GLY A 208 -7.54 0.67 1.96
CA GLY A 208 -6.72 0.09 3.03
C GLY A 208 -7.50 -0.77 4.03
N VAL A 209 -6.84 -1.76 4.63
CA VAL A 209 -7.42 -2.58 5.72
C VAL A 209 -7.91 -1.73 6.89
N VAL A 210 -7.04 -0.87 7.42
CA VAL A 210 -7.36 -0.04 8.59
C VAL A 210 -8.42 1.01 8.24
N THR A 211 -8.30 1.65 7.06
CA THR A 211 -9.30 2.58 6.52
C THR A 211 -10.68 1.92 6.39
N THR A 212 -10.72 0.67 5.88
CA THR A 212 -11.97 -0.10 5.77
C THR A 212 -12.56 -0.37 7.15
N LEU A 213 -11.76 -0.77 8.14
CA LEU A 213 -12.25 -0.99 9.50
C LEU A 213 -12.82 0.30 10.13
N SER A 214 -12.16 1.44 9.93
CA SER A 214 -12.69 2.74 10.37
C SER A 214 -14.00 3.09 9.67
N ALA A 215 -14.13 2.82 8.36
CA ALA A 215 -15.37 3.02 7.62
C ALA A 215 -16.49 2.07 8.08
N MET A 216 -16.18 0.79 8.32
CA MET A 216 -17.13 -0.19 8.88
C MET A 216 -17.72 0.31 10.20
N ALA A 217 -16.88 0.80 11.11
CA ALA A 217 -17.33 1.39 12.37
C ALA A 217 -18.18 2.65 12.15
N ARG A 218 -17.79 3.52 11.23
CA ARG A 218 -18.48 4.78 10.94
C ARG A 218 -19.86 4.60 10.32
N PHE A 219 -20.03 3.59 9.46
CA PHE A 219 -21.28 3.34 8.73
C PHE A 219 -22.11 2.22 9.33
N GLY A 220 -21.58 1.46 10.29
CA GLY A 220 -22.25 0.29 10.84
C GLY A 220 -22.46 -0.82 9.80
N LEU A 221 -21.55 -0.94 8.83
CA LEU A 221 -21.67 -1.88 7.71
C LEU A 221 -20.52 -2.90 7.71
N PRO A 222 -20.79 -4.16 7.30
CA PRO A 222 -19.73 -5.11 6.95
C PRO A 222 -18.89 -4.58 5.79
N GLY A 223 -17.60 -4.91 5.73
CA GLY A 223 -16.74 -4.31 4.71
C GLY A 223 -15.50 -5.09 4.30
N TRP A 224 -15.06 -4.81 3.08
CA TRP A 224 -13.92 -5.44 2.43
C TRP A 224 -12.89 -4.38 1.99
N ALA A 225 -11.60 -4.65 2.22
CA ALA A 225 -10.53 -3.78 1.75
C ALA A 225 -10.04 -4.22 0.37
N LEU A 226 -9.89 -3.25 -0.53
CA LEU A 226 -9.62 -3.47 -1.95
C LEU A 226 -8.16 -3.18 -2.33
N LEU A 227 -7.29 -2.99 -1.34
CA LEU A 227 -5.82 -2.93 -1.40
C LEU A 227 -5.22 -1.69 -2.08
N SER A 228 -5.85 -1.17 -3.12
CA SER A 228 -5.35 -0.01 -3.89
C SER A 228 -6.45 0.62 -4.74
N ALA A 229 -6.29 1.89 -5.08
CA ALA A 229 -7.13 2.63 -6.03
C ALA A 229 -7.34 1.87 -7.34
N GLY A 230 -6.28 1.28 -7.89
CA GLY A 230 -6.34 0.52 -9.13
C GLY A 230 -7.20 -0.73 -9.03
N ASN A 231 -7.10 -1.47 -7.92
CA ASN A 231 -7.90 -2.67 -7.71
C ASN A 231 -9.34 -2.33 -7.27
N LEU A 232 -9.53 -1.25 -6.51
CA LEU A 232 -10.82 -0.69 -6.15
C LEU A 232 -11.66 -0.40 -7.41
N ALA A 233 -11.07 0.27 -8.41
CA ALA A 233 -11.77 0.58 -9.66
C ALA A 233 -12.14 -0.65 -10.51
N ARG A 234 -11.54 -1.82 -10.26
CA ARG A 234 -11.79 -3.07 -11.01
C ARG A 234 -12.62 -4.08 -10.22
N TRP A 235 -12.99 -3.76 -9.00
CA TRP A 235 -13.72 -4.65 -8.13
C TRP A 235 -15.19 -4.77 -8.56
N HIS A 236 -15.73 -5.98 -8.41
CA HIS A 236 -17.14 -6.28 -8.64
C HIS A 236 -17.75 -6.77 -7.35
N ALA A 237 -18.99 -6.38 -7.09
CA ALA A 237 -19.68 -6.74 -5.87
C ALA A 237 -19.99 -8.25 -5.81
N PRO A 238 -19.88 -8.89 -4.63
CA PRO A 238 -20.29 -10.28 -4.48
C PRO A 238 -21.80 -10.42 -4.74
N PRO A 239 -22.29 -11.60 -5.15
CA PRO A 239 -23.70 -11.81 -5.49
C PRO A 239 -24.70 -11.44 -4.39
N ALA A 240 -24.27 -11.45 -3.12
CA ALA A 240 -25.12 -11.06 -1.99
C ALA A 240 -25.36 -9.54 -1.91
N ALA A 241 -24.48 -8.71 -2.48
CA ALA A 241 -24.55 -7.26 -2.36
C ALA A 241 -25.66 -6.65 -3.21
N ARG A 242 -26.31 -5.63 -2.65
CA ARG A 242 -27.34 -4.80 -3.29
C ARG A 242 -27.02 -3.32 -3.14
N ARG A 243 -26.45 -2.94 -1.99
CA ARG A 243 -25.99 -1.59 -1.68
C ARG A 243 -24.53 -1.57 -1.27
N VAL A 244 -23.75 -0.66 -1.87
CA VAL A 244 -22.33 -0.50 -1.57
C VAL A 244 -22.01 0.96 -1.26
N VAL A 245 -21.45 1.20 -0.08
CA VAL A 245 -20.81 2.47 0.27
C VAL A 245 -19.33 2.37 -0.13
N ILE A 246 -18.88 3.26 -1.01
CA ILE A 246 -17.49 3.37 -1.41
C ILE A 246 -16.85 4.43 -0.51
N ALA A 247 -16.14 3.98 0.52
CA ALA A 247 -15.36 4.82 1.41
C ALA A 247 -14.03 5.17 0.72
N GLY A 248 -14.06 6.22 -0.10
CA GLY A 248 -12.92 6.67 -0.90
C GLY A 248 -11.93 7.50 -0.08
N ASP A 249 -10.66 7.42 -0.46
CA ASP A 249 -9.60 8.30 0.05
C ASP A 249 -9.62 9.63 -0.73
N ARG A 250 -9.27 10.73 -0.06
CA ARG A 250 -9.17 12.04 -0.69
C ARG A 250 -7.95 12.14 -1.60
N GLY A 251 -8.11 12.93 -2.65
CA GLY A 251 -7.07 13.17 -3.66
C GLY A 251 -7.40 12.48 -4.98
N ALA A 252 -6.84 13.01 -6.07
CA ALA A 252 -7.24 12.68 -7.44
C ALA A 252 -7.32 11.17 -7.70
N ALA A 253 -6.30 10.40 -7.32
CA ALA A 253 -6.26 8.96 -7.58
C ALA A 253 -7.37 8.17 -6.84
N GLY A 254 -7.63 8.51 -5.58
CA GLY A 254 -8.63 7.84 -4.74
C GLY A 254 -10.06 8.21 -5.15
N GLU A 255 -10.29 9.50 -5.41
CA GLU A 255 -11.58 10.01 -5.89
C GLU A 255 -11.92 9.45 -7.27
N ASP A 256 -10.97 9.47 -8.21
CA ASP A 256 -11.16 8.88 -9.55
C ASP A 256 -11.48 7.39 -9.47
N ALA A 257 -10.80 6.64 -8.57
CA ALA A 257 -11.06 5.23 -8.38
C ALA A 257 -12.46 4.99 -7.80
N ALA A 258 -12.88 5.78 -6.81
CA ALA A 258 -14.20 5.71 -6.22
C ALA A 258 -15.31 6.02 -7.25
N HIS A 259 -15.11 7.03 -8.09
CA HIS A 259 -16.02 7.37 -9.18
C HIS A 259 -16.14 6.26 -10.22
N ARG A 260 -15.01 5.67 -10.66
CA ARG A 260 -15.04 4.53 -11.58
C ARG A 260 -15.81 3.35 -10.99
N LEU A 261 -15.54 3.00 -9.74
CA LEU A 261 -16.27 1.92 -9.07
C LEU A 261 -17.76 2.23 -8.93
N TYR A 262 -18.11 3.46 -8.57
CA TYR A 262 -19.50 3.91 -8.50
C TYR A 262 -20.23 3.65 -9.82
N HIS A 263 -19.67 4.08 -10.96
CA HIS A 263 -20.28 3.87 -12.26
C HIS A 263 -20.42 2.38 -12.63
N THR A 264 -19.40 1.57 -12.34
CA THR A 264 -19.45 0.11 -12.53
C THR A 264 -20.59 -0.52 -11.73
N LEU A 265 -20.73 -0.17 -10.45
CA LEU A 265 -21.78 -0.72 -9.59
C LEU A 265 -23.18 -0.28 -10.00
N ARG A 266 -23.35 1.00 -10.36
CA ARG A 266 -24.64 1.52 -10.87
C ARG A 266 -25.04 0.85 -12.17
N SER A 267 -24.09 0.63 -13.08
CA SER A 267 -24.33 -0.07 -14.36
C SER A 267 -24.71 -1.53 -14.15
N ALA A 268 -24.21 -2.16 -13.09
CA ALA A 268 -24.58 -3.50 -12.67
C ALA A 268 -25.92 -3.56 -11.87
N GLY A 269 -26.64 -2.44 -11.74
CA GLY A 269 -27.94 -2.39 -11.06
C GLY A 269 -27.89 -2.30 -9.53
N LEU A 270 -26.72 -2.05 -8.93
CA LEU A 270 -26.59 -1.87 -7.48
C LEU A 270 -26.87 -0.44 -7.05
N GLU A 271 -27.31 -0.27 -5.80
CA GLU A 271 -27.25 1.00 -5.10
C GLU A 271 -25.79 1.27 -4.71
N ALA A 272 -25.26 2.42 -5.12
CA ALA A 272 -23.89 2.82 -4.79
C ALA A 272 -23.88 4.26 -4.30
N SER A 273 -23.01 4.56 -3.34
CA SER A 273 -22.74 5.93 -2.91
C SER A 273 -21.26 6.10 -2.57
N ILE A 274 -20.68 7.25 -2.86
CA ILE A 274 -19.32 7.59 -2.47
C ILE A 274 -19.36 8.38 -1.17
N ALA A 275 -18.49 8.02 -0.22
CA ALA A 275 -18.31 8.75 1.02
C ALA A 275 -16.82 9.04 1.23
N LEU A 276 -16.48 10.33 1.21
CA LEU A 276 -15.13 10.81 1.49
C LEU A 276 -15.02 11.25 2.96
N PRO A 277 -13.87 11.07 3.62
CA PRO A 277 -13.65 11.60 4.96
C PRO A 277 -13.80 13.14 4.93
N PRO A 278 -14.29 13.78 6.00
CA PRO A 278 -14.35 15.23 6.06
C PRO A 278 -12.95 15.84 5.97
N ALA A 279 -12.82 17.02 5.35
CA ALA A 279 -11.57 17.77 5.40
C ALA A 279 -11.17 18.04 6.86
N PRO A 280 -9.86 18.03 7.20
CA PRO A 280 -8.70 17.97 6.32
C PRO A 280 -8.12 16.55 6.12
N TRP A 281 -8.88 15.49 6.41
CA TRP A 281 -8.36 14.13 6.51
C TRP A 281 -8.26 13.44 5.16
N GLY A 282 -7.17 12.70 4.94
CA GLY A 282 -6.89 11.99 3.69
C GLY A 282 -7.69 10.69 3.56
N ASP A 283 -7.90 9.99 4.67
CA ASP A 283 -8.63 8.72 4.69
C ASP A 283 -9.57 8.61 5.92
N TRP A 284 -10.40 7.57 5.95
CA TRP A 284 -11.32 7.31 7.06
C TRP A 284 -10.63 6.89 8.37
N ASN A 285 -9.37 6.42 8.33
CA ASN A 285 -8.61 6.13 9.55
C ASN A 285 -8.15 7.43 10.24
N GLU A 286 -7.74 8.42 9.45
CA GLU A 286 -7.40 9.75 9.93
C GLU A 286 -8.60 10.52 10.49
N ALA A 287 -9.78 10.33 9.91
CA ALA A 287 -11.02 10.98 10.34
C ALA A 287 -11.67 10.37 11.60
N GLY A 288 -11.12 9.28 12.15
CA GLY A 288 -11.65 8.62 13.34
C GLY A 288 -11.42 9.44 14.63
N PRO A 289 -12.17 9.16 15.72
CA PRO A 289 -12.05 9.88 17.00
C PRO A 289 -10.65 9.78 17.65
N PHE A 290 -9.82 8.83 17.21
CA PHE A 290 -8.43 8.64 17.63
C PHE A 290 -7.45 8.68 16.44
N GLY A 291 -7.78 9.40 15.36
CA GLY A 291 -6.87 9.62 14.23
C GLY A 291 -5.49 10.08 14.72
N PRO A 292 -4.40 9.77 13.99
CA PRO A 292 -3.05 10.06 14.46
C PRO A 292 -2.93 11.56 14.73
N GLY A 293 -2.85 11.92 16.02
CA GLY A 293 -2.73 13.30 16.47
C GLY A 293 -1.60 13.99 15.71
N ARG A 294 -1.90 15.15 15.12
CA ARG A 294 -0.95 15.95 14.36
C ARG A 294 0.29 16.23 15.21
N GLN A 295 1.40 15.56 14.94
CA GLN A 295 2.72 16.16 15.14
C GLN A 295 3.18 16.72 13.80
N LYS A 296 2.61 17.86 13.41
CA LYS A 296 3.34 18.80 12.54
C LYS A 296 4.12 19.70 13.48
N GLY A 297 5.41 19.44 13.61
CA GLY A 297 6.35 20.41 14.18
C GLY A 297 6.31 21.66 13.31
N GLY A 298 5.68 22.72 13.81
CA GLY A 298 5.82 24.06 13.25
C GLY A 298 7.20 24.58 13.60
N ARG A 299 8.14 24.47 12.66
CA ARG A 299 9.14 25.52 12.48
C ARG A 299 8.55 26.47 11.46
N ASP A 300 8.22 27.67 11.92
CA ASP A 300 8.52 28.95 11.27
C ASP A 300 7.52 30.00 11.73
N GLY A 301 8.06 30.95 12.49
CA GLY A 301 7.35 32.04 13.13
C GLY A 301 8.34 32.79 14.00
N ALA A 302 9.37 33.36 13.36
CA ALA A 302 10.25 34.33 14.00
C ALA A 302 9.40 35.51 14.50
N PRO A 303 9.52 35.92 15.78
CA PRO A 303 8.88 37.15 16.21
C PRO A 303 9.70 38.35 15.75
N GLU A 304 8.96 39.28 15.15
CA GLU A 304 9.37 40.58 14.68
C GLU A 304 10.11 41.40 15.74
N THR A 305 11.11 42.14 15.26
CA THR A 305 11.81 43.22 15.94
C THR A 305 10.83 44.24 16.53
N ARG A 306 10.82 44.40 17.86
CA ARG A 306 10.23 45.58 18.50
C ARG A 306 11.32 46.52 18.98
N GLY A 307 11.20 47.75 18.51
CA GLY A 307 12.10 48.86 18.76
C GLY A 307 12.09 49.37 20.20
N SER A 308 13.14 50.14 20.47
CA SER A 308 13.57 50.70 21.73
C SER A 308 12.69 51.83 22.28
N ALA A 309 12.86 52.05 23.60
CA ALA A 309 12.71 53.28 24.41
C ALA A 309 11.59 53.25 25.48
N PRO A 310 11.71 54.05 26.57
CA PRO A 310 12.78 54.04 27.57
C PRO A 310 12.24 53.95 29.02
N LEU A 311 13.14 53.71 29.99
CA LEU A 311 12.88 53.59 31.43
C LEU A 311 12.41 54.91 32.07
N PRO A 312 11.42 54.89 32.99
CA PRO A 312 11.12 56.06 33.81
C PRO A 312 12.01 56.14 35.06
N HIS A 313 12.53 57.34 35.30
CA HIS A 313 13.15 57.79 36.54
C HIS A 313 12.10 57.81 37.68
N GLY A 314 12.53 57.45 38.89
CA GLY A 314 11.68 57.45 40.08
C GLY A 314 11.51 58.83 40.72
N GLU A 315 10.60 58.90 41.68
CA GLU A 315 10.84 59.44 43.04
C GLU A 315 9.60 59.27 43.93
N THR A 316 9.91 59.15 45.21
CA THR A 316 9.13 58.79 46.41
C THR A 316 8.27 59.97 46.94
N PRO A 317 7.47 59.86 48.03
CA PRO A 317 7.87 59.45 49.40
C PRO A 317 7.16 58.21 49.95
#